data_AF-A0AAP2K1V3-F1
#
_entry.id   AF-A0AAP2K1V3-F1
#
_cell.length_a   1.000
_cell.length_b   1.000
_cell.length_c   1.000
_cell.angle_alpha   90.00
_cell.angle_beta   90.00
_cell.angle_gamma   90.00
#
_symmetry.space_group_name_H-M   'P 1'
#
loop_
_entity.id
_entity.type
_entity.pdbx_description
1 polymer ?
#
loop_
_entity_poly.entity_id
_entity_poly.type
_entity_poly.pdbx_seq_one_letter_code
_entity_poly.pdbx_strand_id
1 'polypeptide(L)' 'MKKFIYGFILGSALSASIGAFSAGYFGGTGYIFNWEVTKDGVTICEDPYIWESTREIECD' A
#
# COMPACT_ATOMS: atom_id res chain seq x y z
N MET A 1 32.68 -15.62 -7.95
CA MET A 1 31.76 -14.48 -8.18
C MET A 1 30.37 -14.87 -8.69
N LYS A 2 30.23 -15.88 -9.58
CA LYS A 2 28.92 -16.30 -10.13
C LYS A 2 27.84 -16.60 -9.06
N LYS A 3 28.21 -17.25 -7.96
CA LYS A 3 27.29 -17.56 -6.83
C LYS A 3 26.72 -16.32 -6.12
N PHE A 4 27.46 -15.20 -6.11
CA PHE A 4 27.02 -13.95 -5.47
C PHE A 4 26.00 -13.22 -6.33
N ILE A 5 26.18 -13.25 -7.66
CA ILE A 5 25.26 -12.67 -8.64
C ILE A 5 23.90 -13.37 -8.60
N TYR A 6 23.87 -14.71 -8.53
CA TYR A 6 22.60 -15.44 -8.40
C TYR A 6 21.87 -15.10 -7.09
N GLY A 7 22.59 -14.94 -5.98
CA GLY A 7 21.99 -14.51 -4.71
C GLY A 7 21.42 -13.08 -4.77
N PHE A 8 22.10 -12.17 -5.44
CA PHE A 8 21.63 -10.79 -5.61
C PHE A 8 20.38 -10.70 -6.49
N ILE A 9 20.32 -11.45 -7.59
CA ILE A 9 19.15 -11.49 -8.48
C ILE A 9 17.94 -12.13 -7.79
N LEU A 10 18.13 -13.22 -7.05
CA LEU A 10 17.05 -13.84 -6.30
C LEU A 10 16.55 -12.92 -5.17
N GLY A 11 17.48 -12.27 -4.46
CA GLY A 11 17.16 -11.35 -3.37
C GLY A 11 16.40 -10.12 -3.85
N SER A 12 16.80 -9.53 -4.98
CA SER A 12 16.12 -8.37 -5.55
C SER A 12 14.73 -8.72 -6.08
N ALA A 13 14.56 -9.88 -6.72
CA ALA A 13 13.25 -10.35 -7.18
C ALA A 13 12.25 -10.54 -6.02
N LEU A 14 12.71 -11.11 -4.90
CA LEU A 14 11.88 -11.29 -3.71
C LEU A 14 11.53 -9.95 -3.03
N SER A 15 12.46 -9.00 -3.01
CA SER A 15 12.19 -7.66 -2.46
C SER A 15 11.16 -6.88 -3.30
N ALA A 16 11.19 -7.04 -4.62
CA ALA A 16 10.25 -6.39 -5.53
C ALA A 16 8.82 -6.95 -5.35
N SER A 17 8.66 -8.24 -5.06
CA SER A 17 7.34 -8.83 -4.84
C SER A 17 6.64 -8.31 -3.58
N ILE A 18 7.38 -7.92 -2.55
CA ILE A 18 6.79 -7.41 -1.30
C ILE A 18 6.23 -5.99 -1.50
N GLY A 19 6.95 -5.12 -2.22
CA GLY A 19 6.49 -3.77 -2.52
C GLY A 19 5.25 -3.73 -3.42
N ALA A 20 5.15 -4.64 -4.38
CA ALA A 20 3.96 -4.78 -5.23
C ALA A 20 2.75 -5.33 -4.43
N PHE A 21 2.97 -6.20 -3.45
CA PHE A 21 1.90 -6.75 -2.63
C PHE A 21 1.27 -5.70 -1.71
N SER A 22 2.07 -4.78 -1.15
CA SER A 22 1.53 -3.64 -0.38
C SER A 22 0.73 -2.67 -1.24
N ALA A 23 1.12 -2.48 -2.51
CA ALA A 23 0.36 -1.66 -3.44
C ALA A 23 -0.99 -2.31 -3.80
N GLY A 24 -1.06 -3.63 -3.91
CA GLY A 24 -2.31 -4.36 -4.19
C GLY A 24 -3.22 -4.57 -2.97
N TYR A 25 -2.67 -4.63 -1.75
CA TYR A 25 -3.48 -4.82 -0.54
C TYR A 25 -4.37 -3.59 -0.21
N PHE A 26 -3.91 -2.39 -0.60
CA PHE A 26 -4.68 -1.15 -0.49
C PHE A 26 -5.07 -0.56 -1.86
N GLY A 27 -4.71 -1.23 -2.96
CA GLY A 27 -4.88 -0.77 -4.34
C GLY A 27 -6.17 -1.28 -4.97
N GLY A 28 -7.28 -1.12 -4.26
CA GLY A 28 -8.60 -1.38 -4.80
C GLY A 28 -9.56 -0.32 -4.30
N THR A 29 -10.50 0.06 -5.16
CA THR A 29 -11.61 0.92 -4.74
C THR A 29 -12.45 0.19 -3.68
N GLY A 30 -12.62 0.78 -2.50
CA GLY A 30 -13.28 0.13 -1.37
C GLY A 30 -13.01 0.77 -0.01
N TYR A 31 -13.66 0.23 1.02
CA TYR A 31 -13.43 0.64 2.42
C TYR A 31 -12.13 0.06 2.97
N ILE A 32 -11.35 0.90 3.65
CA ILE A 32 -10.18 0.47 4.41
C ILE A 32 -10.53 0.46 5.88
N PHE A 33 -10.86 -0.72 6.40
CA PHE A 33 -11.17 -0.89 7.82
C PHE A 33 -9.93 -0.74 8.71
N ASN A 34 -10.16 -0.21 9.91
CA ASN A 34 -9.17 0.09 10.93
C ASN A 34 -8.13 1.12 10.46
N TRP A 35 -8.57 2.14 9.70
CA TRP A 35 -7.72 3.23 9.23
C TRP A 35 -8.29 4.58 9.66
N GLU A 36 -7.41 5.47 10.14
CA GLU A 36 -7.78 6.80 10.60
C GLU A 36 -7.10 7.86 9.74
N VAL A 37 -7.88 8.79 9.19
CA VAL A 37 -7.35 9.99 8.54
C VAL A 37 -7.27 11.10 9.57
N THR A 38 -6.06 11.53 9.90
CA THR A 38 -5.82 12.63 10.84
C THR A 38 -5.38 13.88 10.08
N LYS A 39 -6.01 15.02 10.37
CA LYS A 39 -5.61 16.33 9.88
C LYS A 39 -5.46 17.29 11.04
N ASP A 40 -4.32 17.99 11.10
CA ASP A 40 -4.00 18.95 12.17
C ASP A 40 -4.13 18.36 13.59
N GLY A 41 -3.83 17.06 13.74
CA GLY A 41 -3.89 16.34 15.02
C GLY A 41 -5.30 15.88 15.44
N VAL A 42 -6.31 16.06 14.58
CA VAL A 42 -7.68 15.60 14.80
C VAL A 42 -8.03 14.52 13.80
N THR A 43 -8.56 13.40 14.26
CA THR A 43 -9.13 12.35 13.38
C THR A 43 -10.37 12.92 12.71
N ILE A 44 -10.32 13.04 11.39
CA ILE A 44 -11.39 13.59 10.55
C ILE A 44 -12.22 12.50 9.88
N CYS A 45 -11.75 11.25 9.90
CA CYS A 45 -12.38 10.13 9.22
C CYS A 45 -11.84 8.81 9.75
N GLU A 46 -12.73 7.86 9.99
CA GLU A 46 -12.44 6.48 10.35
C GLU A 46 -13.01 5.59 9.25
N ASP A 47 -12.27 4.56 8.86
CA ASP A 47 -12.65 3.60 7.83
C ASP A 47 -13.05 4.24 6.48
N PRO A 48 -12.18 5.07 5.87
CA PRO A 48 -12.52 5.77 4.64
C PRO A 48 -12.76 4.83 3.46
N TYR A 49 -13.56 5.31 2.51
CA TYR A 49 -13.67 4.71 1.18
C TYR A 49 -12.62 5.31 0.24
N ILE A 50 -11.79 4.46 -0.37
CA ILE A 50 -10.79 4.91 -1.34
C ILE A 50 -11.30 4.69 -2.76
N TRP A 51 -11.16 5.71 -3.60
CA TRP A 51 -11.33 5.64 -5.05
C TRP A 51 -9.96 5.58 -5.73
N GLU A 52 -9.52 4.40 -6.15
CA GLU A 52 -8.19 4.23 -6.75
C GLU A 52 -8.06 4.98 -8.09
N SER A 53 -9.14 4.97 -8.90
CA SER A 53 -9.17 5.58 -10.22
C SER A 53 -8.98 7.10 -10.20
N THR A 54 -9.57 7.78 -9.22
CA THR A 54 -9.50 9.24 -9.05
C THR A 54 -8.47 9.65 -7.99
N ARG A 55 -7.91 8.71 -7.25
CA ARG A 55 -7.00 8.93 -6.10
C ARG A 55 -7.65 9.80 -5.03
N GLU A 56 -8.94 9.56 -4.78
CA GLU A 56 -9.74 10.29 -3.81
C GLU A 56 -10.01 9.40 -2.59
N ILE A 57 -10.15 10.06 -1.44
CA ILE A 57 -10.55 9.45 -0.17
C ILE A 57 -11.88 10.10 0.19
N GLU A 58 -12.91 9.29 0.28
CA GLU A 58 -14.26 9.70 0.67
C GLU A 58 -14.51 9.28 2.12
N CYS A 59 -15.10 10.23 2.85
CA CYS A 59 -15.42 10.12 4.25
C CYS A 59 -16.89 10.52 4.39
N ASP A 60 -17.72 9.57 4.82
CA ASP A 60 -19.15 9.80 5.13
C ASP A 60 -19.34 10.74 6.34
#